data_AF-X1PUU6-F1
#
_entry.id   AF-X1PUU6-F1
#
_cell.length_a   1.000
_cell.length_b   1.000
_cell.length_c   1.000
_cell.angle_alpha   90.00
_cell.angle_beta   90.00
_cell.angle_gamma   90.00
#
_symmetry.space_group_name_H-M   'P 1'
#
loop_
_entity.id
_entity.type
_entity.pdbx_description
1 polymer ?
#
loop_
_entity_poly.entity_id
_entity_poly.type
_entity_poly.pdbx_seq_one_letter_code
_entity_poly.pdbx_strand_id
1 'polypeptide(L)' 'MVISSRISALAVLVTVINLFAVLFFLVTTGDDRLAAMQVHIVAEIEFLVLISWLLAKLLIPGQKPATAG' A
#
# COMPACT_ATOMS: atom_id res chain seq x y z
N MET A 1 17.25 -10.67 2.04
CA MET A 1 16.67 -10.33 0.72
C MET A 1 15.22 -10.82 0.57
N VAL A 2 14.93 -12.11 0.80
CA VAL A 2 13.58 -12.70 0.64
C VAL A 2 12.49 -12.02 1.49
N ILE A 3 12.76 -11.70 2.76
CA ILE A 3 11.78 -11.07 3.67
C ILE A 3 11.41 -9.66 3.19
N SER A 4 12.40 -8.85 2.82
CA SER A 4 12.21 -7.51 2.27
C SER A 4 11.43 -7.52 0.95
N SER A 5 11.61 -8.56 0.13
CA SER A 5 10.85 -8.76 -1.12
C SER A 5 9.39 -9.15 -0.84
N ARG A 6 9.13 -10.01 0.14
CA ARG A 6 7.75 -10.41 0.52
C ARG A 6 6.94 -9.25 1.10
N ILE A 7 7.54 -8.41 1.94
CA ILE A 7 6.86 -7.23 2.51
C ILE A 7 6.52 -6.22 1.40
N SER A 8 7.42 -6.01 0.43
CA SER A 8 7.10 -5.21 -0.76
C SER A 8 5.98 -5.83 -1.60
N ALA A 9 6.00 -7.14 -1.82
CA ALA A 9 4.95 -7.81 -2.59
C ALA A 9 3.57 -7.71 -1.90
N LEU A 10 3.53 -7.84 -0.57
CA LEU A 10 2.32 -7.67 0.22
C LEU A 10 1.81 -6.23 0.16
N ALA A 11 2.68 -5.23 0.31
CA ALA A 11 2.28 -3.83 0.19
C ALA A 11 1.65 -3.54 -1.18
N VAL A 12 2.31 -3.98 -2.26
CA VAL A 12 1.79 -3.82 -3.64
C VAL A 12 0.45 -4.54 -3.81
N LEU A 13 0.31 -5.76 -3.30
CA LEU A 13 -0.94 -6.52 -3.40
C LEU A 13 -2.09 -5.79 -2.69
N VAL A 14 -1.85 -5.25 -1.49
CA VAL A 14 -2.84 -4.48 -0.74
C VAL A 14 -3.24 -3.23 -1.53
N THR A 15 -2.28 -2.47 -2.06
CA THR A 15 -2.54 -1.29 -2.91
C THR A 15 -3.45 -1.63 -4.09
N VAL A 16 -3.15 -2.72 -4.80
CA VAL A 16 -3.91 -3.15 -5.97
C VAL A 16 -5.35 -3.53 -5.59
N ILE A 17 -5.54 -4.31 -4.53
CA ILE A 17 -6.88 -4.69 -4.04
C ILE A 17 -7.68 -3.45 -3.63
N ASN A 18 -7.03 -2.52 -2.92
CA ASN A 18 -7.63 -1.28 -2.44
C ASN A 18 -8.10 -0.39 -3.62
N LEU A 19 -7.28 -0.29 -4.68
CA LEU A 19 -7.63 0.41 -5.91
C LEU A 19 -8.84 -0.25 -6.61
N PHE A 20 -8.85 -1.57 -6.75
CA PHE A 20 -10.00 -2.28 -7.35
C PHE A 20 -11.28 -2.07 -6.55
N ALA A 21 -11.20 -2.07 -5.22
CA ALA A 21 -12.35 -1.82 -4.36
C ALA A 21 -12.93 -0.41 -4.58
N VAL A 22 -12.09 0.62 -4.69
CA VAL A 22 -12.54 1.98 -5.01
C VAL A 22 -13.15 2.05 -6.40
N LEU A 23 -12.48 1.54 -7.42
CA LEU A 23 -12.98 1.60 -8.79
C LEU A 23 -14.33 0.89 -8.93
N PHE A 24 -14.47 -0.28 -8.30
CA PHE A 24 -15.74 -0.98 -8.23
C PHE A 24 -16.81 -0.13 -7.55
N PHE A 25 -16.51 0.42 -6.37
CA PHE A 25 -17.45 1.25 -5.62
C PHE A 25 -17.89 2.49 -6.42
N LEU A 26 -16.95 3.20 -7.06
CA LEU A 26 -17.21 4.38 -7.90
C LEU A 26 -18.10 4.05 -9.10
N VAL A 27 -17.98 2.87 -9.69
CA VAL A 27 -18.84 2.45 -10.81
C VAL A 27 -20.24 2.07 -10.33
N THR A 28 -20.37 1.50 -9.13
CA THR A 28 -21.64 0.99 -8.61
C THR A 28 -22.46 2.01 -7.82
N THR A 29 -21.82 3.05 -7.30
CA THR A 29 -22.45 4.09 -6.46
C THR A 29 -22.84 5.28 -7.31
N GLY A 30 -24.12 5.66 -7.28
CA GLY A 30 -24.62 6.90 -7.91
C GLY A 30 -24.59 8.13 -6.98
N ASP A 31 -24.13 7.98 -5.74
CA ASP A 31 -24.03 9.05 -4.74
C ASP A 31 -22.58 9.56 -4.64
N ASP A 32 -22.34 10.75 -5.19
CA ASP A 32 -21.02 11.40 -5.21
C ASP A 32 -20.43 11.61 -3.81
N ARG A 33 -21.26 11.80 -2.78
CA ARG A 33 -20.81 12.01 -1.40
C ARG A 33 -20.27 10.71 -0.80
N LEU A 34 -20.96 9.60 -1.04
CA LEU A 34 -20.48 8.28 -0.63
C LEU A 34 -19.22 7.89 -1.40
N ALA A 35 -19.16 8.20 -2.70
CA ALA A 35 -17.98 8.00 -3.53
C ALA A 35 -16.76 8.77 -2.99
N ALA A 36 -16.92 10.06 -2.67
CA ALA A 36 -15.85 10.87 -2.10
C ALA A 36 -15.37 10.34 -0.73
N MET A 37 -16.30 9.90 0.12
CA MET A 37 -15.96 9.32 1.42
C MET A 37 -15.18 8.01 1.26
N GLN A 38 -15.59 7.15 0.32
CA GLN A 38 -14.87 5.89 0.03
C GLN A 38 -13.46 6.16 -0.49
N VAL A 39 -13.29 7.12 -1.41
CA VAL A 39 -11.97 7.52 -1.91
C VAL A 39 -11.08 8.03 -0.78
N HIS A 40 -11.64 8.83 0.14
CA HIS A 40 -10.90 9.34 1.29
C HIS A 40 -10.44 8.21 2.23
N ILE A 41 -11.34 7.31 2.61
CA ILE A 41 -11.02 6.15 3.46
C ILE A 41 -9.92 5.29 2.83
N VAL A 42 -10.02 5.05 1.53
CA VAL A 42 -9.02 4.25 0.81
C VAL A 42 -7.66 4.96 0.77
N ALA A 43 -7.64 6.27 0.58
CA ALA A 43 -6.39 7.04 0.65
C ALA A 43 -5.74 6.97 2.04
N GLU A 44 -6.53 7.02 3.12
CA GLU A 44 -6.03 6.85 4.49
C GLU A 44 -5.46 5.44 4.73
N ILE A 45 -6.16 4.39 4.27
CA ILE A 45 -5.68 3.01 4.34
C ILE A 45 -4.37 2.86 3.57
N GLU A 46 -4.30 3.44 2.36
CA GLU A 46 -3.10 3.37 1.51
C GLU A 46 -1.91 4.07 2.17
N PHE A 47 -2.16 5.22 2.79
CA PHE A 47 -1.14 5.93 3.56
C PHE A 47 -0.60 5.06 4.70
N LEU A 48 -1.47 4.38 5.46
CA LEU A 48 -1.06 3.46 6.52
C LEU A 48 -0.22 2.28 5.99
N VAL A 49 -0.59 1.72 4.83
CA VAL A 49 0.16 0.65 4.17
C VAL A 49 1.57 1.13 3.80
N LEU A 50 1.69 2.31 3.21
CA LEU A 50 2.98 2.89 2.83
C LEU A 50 3.87 3.17 4.05
N ILE A 51 3.33 3.78 5.11
CA ILE A 51 4.08 4.04 6.34
C ILE A 51 4.52 2.73 6.99
N SER A 52 3.63 1.73 7.07
CA SER A 52 3.96 0.41 7.63
C SER A 52 5.04 -0.30 6.82
N TRP A 53 4.98 -0.22 5.49
CA TRP A 53 5.99 -0.77 4.60
C TRP A 53 7.35 -0.06 4.77
N LEU A 54 7.37 1.28 4.83
CA LEU A 54 8.58 2.06 5.07
C LEU A 54 9.21 1.72 6.42
N LEU A 55 8.42 1.68 7.48
CA LEU A 55 8.88 1.27 8.81
C LEU A 55 9.45 -0.15 8.79
N ALA A 56 8.75 -1.09 8.15
CA ALA A 56 9.23 -2.46 8.02
C ALA A 56 10.56 -2.54 7.25
N LYS A 57 10.76 -1.70 6.23
CA LYS A 57 12.05 -1.61 5.50
C LYS A 57 13.17 -1.06 6.38
N LEU A 58 12.90 -0.03 7.17
CA LEU A 58 13.88 0.59 8.07
C LEU A 58 14.28 -0.34 9.22
N LEU A 59 13.37 -1.17 9.71
CA LEU A 59 13.59 -2.09 10.82
C LEU A 59 14.34 -3.37 10.43
N ILE A 60 14.48 -3.70 9.13
CA ILE A 60 15.26 -4.87 8.69
C ILE A 60 16.75 -4.51 8.76
N PRO A 61 17.50 -5.02 9.76
CA PRO A 61 18.92 -4.73 9.90
C PRO A 61 19.64 -5.53 8.82
N GLY A 62 20.15 -4.89 7.77
CA GLY A 62 20.90 -5.63 6.75
C GLY A 62 21.02 -5.08 5.35
N GLN A 63 20.70 -3.81 5.07
CA GLN A 63 21.29 -3.17 3.89
C GLN A 63 22.73 -2.76 4.22
N LYS A 64 23.61 -3.75 4.37
CA LYS A 64 25.05 -3.52 4.22
C LYS A 64 25.21 -3.06 2.77
N PRO A 65 25.72 -1.84 2.50
CA PRO A 65 26.03 -1.46 1.13
C PRO A 65 26.99 -2.51 0.61
N ALA A 66 26.67 -3.09 -0.54
CA ALA A 66 27.61 -3.95 -1.24
C ALA A 66 28.85 -3.09 -1.50
N THR A 67 29.90 -3.29 -0.70
CA THR A 67 31.23 -2.82 -1.01
C THR A 67 31.58 -3.46 -2.34
N ALA A 68 31.54 -2.67 -3.42
CA ALA A 68 32.16 -3.03 -4.68
C ALA A 68 33.66 -3.15 -4.39
N GLY A 69 34.12 -4.39 -4.19
CA GLY A 69 35.52 -4.76 -4.26
C GLY A 69 35.88 -5.14 -5.68
#